data_AF-A0A955QUA7-F1
#
_entry.id   AF-A0A955QUA7-F1
#
_cell.length_a   1.000
_cell.length_b   1.000
_cell.length_c   1.000
_cell.angle_alpha   90.00
_cell.angle_beta   90.00
_cell.angle_gamma   90.00
#
_symmetry.space_group_name_H-M   'P 1'
#
loop_
_entity.id
_entity.type
_entity.pdbx_description
1 polymer ?
#
loop_
_entity_poly.entity_id
_entity_poly.type
_entity_poly.pdbx_seq_one_letter_code
_entity_poly.pdbx_strand_id
1 'polypeptide(L)'
;MINSIKGLLTYTAIVFVASALYFVYVYTTYPPIPERETFLSEIGEGVGEVGLWALLFIYSRTILKLLMGKGAIAKRILPNHSSPASASMLEHVFGFLDRTHVYVGIATVAVLLLHIALMGLPMNILFFPAILGLVVWQGLFGMFLTWRYSPKELVKFSYFVHAQFFTGILIGIFSLLGHLLIED
;
A
#
# COMPACT_ATOMS: atom_id res chain seq x y z
N MET A 1 -24.45 11.75 -4.88
CA MET A 1 -23.21 11.50 -4.11
C MET A 1 -23.09 9.98 -3.97
N ILE A 2 -22.38 9.33 -4.89
CA ILE A 2 -22.16 7.87 -4.81
C ILE A 2 -21.40 7.64 -3.49
N ASN A 3 -21.97 6.83 -2.59
CA ASN A 3 -21.38 6.53 -1.29
C ASN A 3 -19.89 6.19 -1.47
N SER A 4 -19.01 6.88 -0.74
CA SER A 4 -17.54 6.80 -0.88
C SER A 4 -16.99 5.36 -0.98
N ILE A 5 -17.63 4.40 -0.28
CA ILE A 5 -17.34 2.96 -0.34
C ILE A 5 -17.58 2.37 -1.74
N LYS A 6 -18.72 2.68 -2.37
CA LYS A 6 -19.05 2.16 -3.71
C LYS A 6 -18.02 2.62 -4.72
N GLY A 7 -17.61 3.89 -4.67
CA GLY A 7 -16.57 4.42 -5.55
C GLY A 7 -15.21 3.72 -5.35
N LEU A 8 -14.83 3.47 -4.10
CA LEU A 8 -13.63 2.71 -3.77
C LEU A 8 -13.69 1.28 -4.31
N LEU A 9 -14.78 0.55 -4.07
CA LEU A 9 -14.97 -0.81 -4.56
C LEU A 9 -14.95 -0.87 -6.08
N THR A 10 -15.61 0.08 -6.75
CA THR A 10 -15.59 0.19 -8.21
C THR A 10 -14.17 0.44 -8.73
N TYR A 11 -13.41 1.35 -8.13
CA TYR A 11 -12.02 1.58 -8.49
C TYR A 11 -11.18 0.30 -8.34
N THR A 12 -11.26 -0.35 -7.17
CA THR A 12 -10.50 -1.58 -6.91
C THR A 12 -10.87 -2.68 -7.89
N ALA A 13 -12.17 -2.86 -8.20
CA ALA A 13 -12.63 -3.84 -9.16
C ALA A 13 -12.12 -3.57 -10.58
N ILE A 14 -12.17 -2.32 -11.03
CA ILE A 14 -11.66 -1.93 -12.37
C ILE A 14 -10.16 -2.21 -12.46
N VAL A 15 -9.40 -1.76 -11.46
CA VAL A 15 -7.94 -1.98 -11.40
C VAL A 15 -7.63 -3.47 -11.38
N PHE A 16 -8.33 -4.25 -10.56
CA PHE A 16 -8.12 -5.69 -10.47
C PHE A 16 -8.40 -6.37 -11.81
N VAL A 17 -9.54 -6.09 -12.46
CA VAL A 17 -9.90 -6.69 -13.76
C VAL A 17 -8.89 -6.30 -14.83
N ALA A 18 -8.51 -5.03 -14.94
CA ALA A 18 -7.52 -4.58 -15.90
C ALA A 18 -6.16 -5.25 -15.68
N SER A 19 -5.75 -5.39 -14.42
CA SER A 19 -4.51 -6.07 -14.06
C SER A 19 -4.57 -7.56 -14.35
N ALA A 20 -5.69 -8.22 -14.07
CA ALA A 20 -5.88 -9.64 -14.37
C ALA A 20 -5.84 -9.90 -15.89
N LEU A 21 -6.45 -9.04 -16.70
CA LEU A 21 -6.36 -9.13 -18.16
C LEU A 21 -4.91 -8.93 -18.65
N TYR A 22 -4.19 -7.98 -18.08
CA TYR A 22 -2.77 -7.78 -18.40
C TYR A 22 -1.92 -8.97 -17.95
N PHE A 23 -2.19 -9.56 -16.78
CA PHE A 23 -1.54 -10.78 -16.30
C PHE A 23 -1.73 -11.93 -17.30
N VAL A 24 -2.96 -12.19 -17.75
CA VAL A 24 -3.24 -13.24 -18.74
C VAL A 24 -2.50 -12.97 -20.05
N TYR A 25 -2.46 -11.72 -20.51
CA TYR A 25 -1.69 -11.33 -21.69
C TYR A 25 -0.19 -11.62 -21.51
N VAL A 26 0.39 -11.22 -20.37
CA VAL A 26 1.82 -11.44 -20.11
C VAL A 26 2.13 -12.94 -20.03
N TYR A 27 1.35 -13.68 -19.24
CA TYR A 27 1.51 -15.12 -19.01
C TYR A 27 1.44 -15.95 -20.31
N THR A 28 0.63 -15.51 -21.28
CA THR A 28 0.46 -16.22 -22.56
C THR A 28 1.41 -15.76 -23.66
N THR A 29 2.04 -14.59 -23.53
CA THR A 29 2.83 -13.98 -24.60
C THR A 29 4.33 -13.97 -24.31
N TYR A 30 4.72 -13.80 -23.05
CA TYR A 30 6.13 -13.73 -22.65
C TYR A 30 6.62 -15.11 -22.17
N PRO A 31 7.91 -15.42 -22.35
CA PRO A 31 8.48 -16.59 -21.71
C PRO A 31 8.35 -16.47 -20.19
N PRO A 32 8.25 -17.60 -19.47
CA PRO A 32 8.23 -17.57 -18.02
C PRO A 32 9.42 -16.83 -17.43
N ILE A 33 9.20 -16.14 -16.32
CA ILE A 33 10.26 -15.46 -15.59
C ILE A 33 10.86 -16.51 -14.63
N PRO A 34 12.09 -16.98 -14.87
CA PRO A 34 12.69 -17.96 -13.99
C PRO A 34 12.95 -17.33 -12.62
N GLU A 35 12.58 -18.04 -11.56
CA GLU A 35 13.06 -17.72 -10.23
C GLU A 35 14.58 -17.82 -10.20
N ARG A 36 15.21 -16.86 -9.53
CA ARG A 36 16.66 -16.87 -9.33
C ARG A 36 16.90 -17.56 -8.00
N GLU A 37 17.40 -18.78 -7.98
CA GLU A 37 17.84 -19.44 -6.74
C GLU A 37 19.28 -19.03 -6.39
N THR A 38 19.45 -17.85 -5.79
CA THR A 38 20.74 -17.37 -5.32
C THR A 38 20.65 -17.02 -3.85
N PHE A 39 21.78 -17.00 -3.15
CA PHE A 39 21.81 -16.57 -1.74
C PHE A 39 21.23 -15.16 -1.54
N LEU A 40 21.36 -14.26 -2.53
CA LEU A 40 20.80 -12.91 -2.46
C LEU A 40 19.27 -12.91 -2.61
N SER A 41 18.71 -13.76 -3.46
CA SER A 41 17.27 -13.87 -3.65
C SER A 41 16.59 -14.61 -2.50
N GLU A 42 17.24 -15.61 -1.88
CA GLU A 42 16.74 -16.23 -0.64
C GLU A 42 16.64 -15.18 0.49
N ILE A 43 17.66 -14.34 0.66
CA ILE A 43 17.56 -13.17 1.56
C ILE A 43 16.46 -12.21 1.09
N GLY A 44 16.34 -12.01 -0.23
CA GLY A 44 15.32 -11.20 -0.87
C GLY A 44 13.90 -11.64 -0.51
N GLU A 45 13.60 -12.93 -0.55
CA GLU A 45 12.32 -13.52 -0.14
C GLU A 45 12.04 -13.25 1.33
N GLY A 46 13.00 -13.51 2.23
CA GLY A 46 12.85 -13.23 3.65
C GLY A 46 12.61 -11.74 3.94
N VAL A 47 13.33 -10.85 3.25
CA VAL A 47 13.09 -9.40 3.31
C VAL A 47 11.70 -9.05 2.76
N GLY A 48 11.25 -9.74 1.71
CA GLY A 48 9.91 -9.62 1.15
C GLY A 48 8.81 -9.98 2.15
N GLU A 49 8.98 -11.07 2.88
CA GLU A 49 8.06 -11.50 3.93
C GLU A 49 7.97 -10.46 5.06
N VAL A 50 9.11 -9.93 5.51
CA VAL A 50 9.13 -8.81 6.48
C VAL A 50 8.38 -7.60 5.93
N GLY A 51 8.54 -7.29 4.65
CA GLY A 51 7.80 -6.23 3.96
C GLY A 51 6.28 -6.48 3.96
N LEU A 52 5.85 -7.72 3.71
CA LEU A 52 4.45 -8.12 3.75
C LEU A 52 3.86 -7.92 5.15
N TRP A 53 4.55 -8.37 6.20
CA TRP A 53 4.13 -8.16 7.59
C TRP A 53 4.03 -6.68 7.95
N ALA A 54 4.98 -5.86 7.49
CA ALA A 54 4.97 -4.43 7.72
C ALA A 54 3.78 -3.73 7.01
N LEU A 55 3.49 -4.11 5.77
CA LEU A 55 2.31 -3.65 5.04
C LEU A 55 1.01 -4.08 5.74
N LEU A 56 0.92 -5.34 6.16
CA LEU A 56 -0.24 -5.86 6.89
C LEU A 56 -0.48 -5.05 8.17
N PHE A 57 0.58 -4.70 8.92
CA PHE A 57 0.48 -3.86 10.10
C PHE A 57 -0.07 -2.45 9.77
N ILE A 58 0.46 -1.78 8.74
CA ILE A 58 0.03 -0.45 8.31
C ILE A 58 -1.44 -0.44 7.86
N TYR A 59 -1.86 -1.44 7.08
CA TYR A 59 -3.24 -1.52 6.59
C TYR A 59 -4.22 -1.97 7.68
N SER A 60 -3.82 -2.88 8.57
CA SER A 60 -4.62 -3.28 9.74
C SER A 60 -4.93 -2.08 10.62
N ARG A 61 -3.95 -1.19 10.86
CA ARG A 61 -4.18 0.10 11.54
C ARG A 61 -5.23 0.95 10.82
N THR A 62 -5.17 1.01 9.50
CA THR A 62 -6.12 1.80 8.69
C THR A 62 -7.54 1.23 8.78
N ILE A 63 -7.68 -0.10 8.69
CA ILE A 63 -8.96 -0.80 8.86
C ILE A 63 -9.51 -0.58 10.27
N LEU A 64 -8.68 -0.72 11.31
CA LEU A 64 -9.09 -0.50 12.70
C LEU A 64 -9.62 0.94 12.92
N LYS A 65 -8.97 1.93 12.31
CA LYS A 65 -9.43 3.34 12.31
C LYS A 65 -10.78 3.49 11.60
N LEU A 66 -10.95 2.85 10.44
CA LEU A 66 -12.21 2.86 9.69
C LEU A 66 -13.37 2.25 10.50
N LEU A 67 -13.16 1.10 11.12
CA LEU A 67 -14.16 0.38 11.93
C LEU A 67 -14.63 1.21 13.12
N MET A 68 -13.78 2.06 13.69
CA MET A 68 -14.13 2.90 14.83
C MET A 68 -14.67 4.29 14.46
N GLY A 69 -14.87 4.57 13.17
CA GLY A 69 -15.27 5.91 12.71
C GLY A 69 -14.20 6.99 12.97
N LYS A 70 -12.96 6.59 13.33
CA LYS A 70 -11.87 7.50 13.68
C LYS A 70 -10.97 7.77 12.47
N GLY A 71 -10.63 9.04 12.25
CA GLY A 71 -9.76 9.48 11.16
C GLY A 71 -10.48 10.10 9.96
N ALA A 72 -9.74 10.86 9.15
CA ALA A 72 -10.29 11.64 8.03
C ALA A 72 -10.96 10.75 6.96
N ILE A 73 -10.45 9.54 6.74
CA ILE A 73 -11.04 8.57 5.82
C ILE A 73 -12.33 7.99 6.42
N ALA A 74 -12.34 7.59 7.68
CA ALA A 74 -13.53 7.06 8.35
C ALA A 74 -14.68 8.07 8.40
N LYS A 75 -14.39 9.33 8.70
CA LYS A 75 -15.40 10.42 8.70
C LYS A 75 -15.98 10.72 7.31
N ARG A 76 -15.24 10.41 6.23
CA ARG A 76 -15.72 10.57 4.84
C ARG A 76 -16.41 9.32 4.30
N ILE A 77 -16.01 8.13 4.77
CA ILE A 77 -16.56 6.83 4.36
C ILE A 77 -17.84 6.50 5.15
N LEU A 78 -17.87 6.81 6.45
CA LEU A 78 -18.96 6.56 7.39
C LEU A 78 -19.31 7.84 8.18
N PRO A 79 -19.90 8.87 7.53
CA PRO A 79 -20.15 10.18 8.15
C PRO A 79 -21.10 10.15 9.37
N ASN A 80 -21.91 9.10 9.53
CA ASN A 80 -22.90 8.95 10.61
C ASN A 80 -22.47 7.96 11.71
N HIS A 81 -21.22 7.51 11.73
CA HIS A 81 -20.77 6.54 12.75
C HIS A 81 -20.30 7.26 14.02
N SER A 82 -21.11 7.20 15.09
CA SER A 82 -20.76 7.71 16.41
C SER A 82 -19.79 6.75 17.10
N SER A 83 -18.60 7.24 17.46
CA SER A 83 -17.56 6.47 18.15
C SER A 83 -18.12 5.84 19.44
N PRO A 84 -17.94 4.53 19.67
CA PRO A 84 -18.39 3.90 20.91
C PRO A 84 -17.64 4.51 22.11
N ALA A 85 -18.40 4.86 23.15
CA ALA A 85 -17.98 5.62 24.33
C ALA A 85 -17.07 4.85 25.31
N SER A 86 -16.49 3.70 24.93
CA SER A 86 -15.76 2.79 25.84
C SER A 86 -14.25 2.65 25.53
N ALA A 87 -13.65 3.57 24.79
CA ALA A 87 -12.37 3.32 24.10
C ALA A 87 -11.08 3.81 24.81
N SER A 88 -10.99 3.93 26.14
CA SER A 88 -9.78 4.49 26.77
C SER A 88 -8.50 3.68 26.49
N MET A 89 -8.59 2.35 26.48
CA MET A 89 -7.47 1.46 26.18
C MET A 89 -7.11 1.49 24.68
N LEU A 90 -8.13 1.51 23.81
CA LEU A 90 -7.95 1.62 22.36
C LEU A 90 -7.36 2.98 21.96
N GLU A 91 -7.73 4.07 22.64
CA GLU A 91 -7.15 5.39 22.44
C GLU A 91 -5.66 5.44 22.76
N HIS A 92 -5.23 4.74 23.80
CA HIS A 92 -3.81 4.63 24.13
C HIS A 92 -3.04 3.87 23.03
N VAL A 93 -3.61 2.77 22.55
CA VAL A 93 -3.07 1.99 21.42
C VAL A 93 -2.99 2.84 20.15
N PHE A 94 -4.02 3.64 19.83
CA PHE A 94 -3.98 4.54 18.68
C PHE A 94 -2.96 5.68 18.82
N GLY A 95 -2.82 6.24 20.02
CA GLY A 95 -1.80 7.26 20.30
C GLY A 95 -0.40 6.74 20.02
N PHE A 96 -0.12 5.50 20.43
CA PHE A 96 1.12 4.81 20.12
C PHE A 96 1.26 4.52 18.61
N LEU A 97 0.26 3.88 17.98
CA LEU A 97 0.26 3.56 16.55
C LEU A 97 0.39 4.79 15.64
N ASP A 98 -0.12 5.94 16.06
CA ASP A 98 -0.04 7.19 15.31
C ASP A 98 1.35 7.82 15.40
N ARG A 99 2.00 7.69 16.55
CA ARG A 99 3.36 8.18 16.76
C ARG A 99 4.39 7.32 16.03
N THR A 100 4.18 6.01 15.93
CA THR A 100 5.12 5.09 15.30
C THR A 100 4.92 4.93 13.80
N HIS A 101 3.72 5.25 13.28
CA HIS A 101 3.34 5.09 11.88
C HIS A 101 4.37 5.65 10.87
N VAL A 102 4.97 6.81 11.14
CA VAL A 102 5.95 7.41 10.22
C VAL A 102 7.21 6.54 10.12
N TYR A 103 7.72 6.09 11.27
CA TYR A 103 8.92 5.24 11.31
C TYR A 103 8.65 3.87 10.68
N VAL A 104 7.49 3.28 10.96
CA VAL A 104 7.06 2.02 10.33
C VAL A 104 6.90 2.19 8.83
N GLY A 105 6.35 3.32 8.37
CA GLY A 105 6.25 3.65 6.95
C GLY A 105 7.61 3.75 6.26
N ILE A 106 8.56 4.49 6.85
CA ILE A 106 9.94 4.61 6.33
C ILE A 106 10.62 3.24 6.28
N ALA A 107 10.52 2.46 7.36
CA ALA A 107 11.08 1.11 7.41
C ALA A 107 10.48 0.20 6.35
N THR A 108 9.16 0.25 6.15
CA THR A 108 8.46 -0.53 5.12
C THR A 108 8.96 -0.17 3.73
N VAL A 109 9.08 1.12 3.40
CA VAL A 109 9.61 1.55 2.11
C VAL A 109 11.05 1.07 1.90
N ALA A 110 11.91 1.18 2.93
CA ALA A 110 13.29 0.71 2.85
C ALA A 110 13.37 -0.81 2.63
N VAL A 111 12.56 -1.59 3.34
CA VAL A 111 12.48 -3.05 3.20
C VAL A 111 11.98 -3.43 1.81
N LEU A 112 10.94 -2.78 1.29
CA LEU A 112 10.42 -3.06 -0.06
C LEU A 112 11.42 -2.70 -1.15
N LEU A 113 12.13 -1.58 -1.03
CA LEU A 113 13.19 -1.22 -1.98
C LEU A 113 14.37 -2.19 -1.92
N LEU A 114 14.73 -2.67 -0.72
CA LEU A 114 15.76 -3.69 -0.55
C LEU A 114 15.33 -5.01 -1.17
N HIS A 115 14.11 -5.48 -0.91
CA HIS A 115 13.53 -6.67 -1.53
C HIS A 115 13.61 -6.57 -3.07
N ILE A 116 13.13 -5.46 -3.63
CA ILE A 116 13.18 -5.21 -5.07
C ILE A 116 14.63 -5.26 -5.61
N ALA A 117 15.59 -4.67 -4.90
CA ALA A 117 16.99 -4.67 -5.31
C ALA A 117 17.61 -6.08 -5.27
N LEU A 118 17.22 -6.92 -4.30
CA LEU A 118 17.71 -8.28 -4.13
C LEU A 118 17.13 -9.25 -5.16
N MET A 119 15.83 -9.14 -5.46
CA MET A 119 15.17 -10.00 -6.46
C MET A 119 15.56 -9.60 -7.90
N GLY A 120 15.87 -8.32 -8.12
CA GLY A 120 15.98 -7.75 -9.46
C GLY A 120 14.59 -7.52 -10.09
N LEU A 121 14.56 -6.74 -11.17
CA LEU A 121 13.30 -6.37 -11.84
C LEU A 121 13.33 -6.73 -13.33
N PRO A 122 12.40 -7.58 -13.82
CA PRO A 122 12.15 -7.73 -15.24
C PRO A 122 11.40 -6.49 -15.74
N MET A 123 12.18 -5.48 -16.14
CA MET A 123 11.69 -4.16 -16.58
C MET A 123 10.85 -4.20 -17.86
N ASN A 124 10.80 -5.33 -18.55
CA ASN A 124 9.98 -5.58 -19.74
C ASN A 124 8.51 -5.88 -19.40
N ILE A 125 8.19 -6.22 -18.15
CA ILE A 125 6.82 -6.51 -17.70
C ILE A 125 6.37 -5.37 -16.79
N LEU A 126 5.26 -4.71 -17.13
CA LEU A 126 4.87 -3.42 -16.56
C LEU A 126 4.62 -3.45 -15.04
N PHE A 127 4.22 -4.59 -14.48
CA PHE A 127 3.98 -4.72 -13.03
C PHE A 127 5.20 -4.31 -12.22
N PHE A 128 6.40 -4.75 -12.62
CA PHE A 128 7.64 -4.54 -11.87
C PHE A 128 8.11 -3.06 -11.82
N PRO A 129 8.31 -2.35 -12.94
CA PRO A 129 8.64 -0.93 -12.91
C PRO A 129 7.51 -0.08 -12.33
N ALA A 130 6.23 -0.47 -12.50
CA ALA A 130 5.12 0.25 -11.89
C ALA A 130 5.14 0.14 -10.37
N ILE A 131 5.37 -1.06 -9.80
CA ILE A 131 5.52 -1.25 -8.34
C ILE A 131 6.67 -0.40 -7.81
N LEU A 132 7.84 -0.43 -8.45
CA LEU A 132 8.98 0.39 -8.03
C LEU A 132 8.61 1.89 -8.01
N GLY A 133 7.99 2.39 -9.08
CA GLY A 133 7.54 3.78 -9.14
C GLY A 133 6.52 4.12 -8.05
N LEU A 134 5.57 3.22 -7.78
CA LEU A 134 4.56 3.41 -6.74
C LEU A 134 5.17 3.37 -5.34
N VAL A 135 6.14 2.49 -5.05
CA VAL A 135 6.84 2.43 -3.76
C VAL A 135 7.69 3.68 -3.54
N VAL A 136 8.42 4.15 -4.55
CA VAL A 136 9.16 5.42 -4.49
C VAL A 136 8.20 6.59 -4.26
N TRP A 137 7.08 6.62 -4.97
CA TRP A 137 6.02 7.61 -4.78
C TRP A 137 5.46 7.60 -3.35
N GLN A 138 5.19 6.42 -2.79
CA GLN A 138 4.76 6.25 -1.40
C GLN A 138 5.78 6.83 -0.42
N GLY A 139 7.07 6.52 -0.61
CA GLY A 139 8.15 7.01 0.24
C GLY A 139 8.27 8.53 0.19
N LEU A 140 8.37 9.11 -1.00
CA LEU A 140 8.49 10.55 -1.20
C LEU A 140 7.31 11.30 -0.60
N PHE A 141 6.09 10.83 -0.85
CA PHE A 141 4.89 11.50 -0.36
C PHE A 141 4.68 11.29 1.15
N GLY A 142 5.02 10.10 1.68
CA GLY A 142 5.02 9.84 3.11
C GLY A 142 5.96 10.77 3.88
N MET A 143 7.17 11.00 3.34
CA MET A 143 8.12 11.97 3.90
C MET A 143 7.62 13.40 3.77
N PHE A 144 7.01 13.76 2.64
CA PHE A 144 6.44 15.09 2.43
C PHE A 144 5.49 15.46 3.58
N LEU A 145 4.56 14.58 3.99
CA LEU A 145 3.62 14.81 5.08
C LEU A 145 4.25 15.00 6.48
N THR A 146 5.53 14.68 6.66
CA THR A 146 6.24 14.92 7.94
C THR A 146 6.69 16.37 8.10
N TRP A 147 6.66 17.17 7.04
CA TRP A 147 7.01 18.58 7.09
C TRP A 147 5.93 19.41 7.80
N ARG A 148 6.34 20.51 8.45
CA ARG A 148 5.41 21.49 9.03
C ARG A 148 4.70 22.29 7.94
N TYR A 149 3.42 21.99 7.70
CA TYR A 149 2.54 22.76 6.82
C TYR A 149 1.53 23.58 7.62
N SER A 150 1.13 24.71 7.05
CA SER A 150 -0.02 25.47 7.54
C SER A 150 -1.34 24.72 7.29
N PRO A 151 -2.41 24.99 8.06
CA PRO A 151 -3.72 24.37 7.84
C PRO A 151 -4.29 24.56 6.42
N LYS A 152 -4.00 25.70 5.78
CA LYS A 152 -4.45 25.99 4.40
C LYS A 152 -3.76 25.09 3.37
N GLU A 153 -2.48 24.79 3.60
CA GLU A 153 -1.69 23.90 2.75
C GLU A 153 -2.13 22.44 2.93
N LEU A 154 -2.40 22.00 4.16
CA LEU A 154 -2.89 20.64 4.44
C LEU A 154 -4.21 20.32 3.73
N VAL A 155 -5.12 21.29 3.59
CA VAL A 155 -6.36 21.10 2.84
C VAL A 155 -6.08 20.88 1.35
N LYS A 156 -5.10 21.57 0.78
CA LYS A 156 -4.66 21.34 -0.61
C LYS A 156 -4.03 19.96 -0.77
N PHE A 157 -3.29 19.50 0.25
CA PHE A 157 -2.64 18.19 0.24
C PHE A 157 -3.55 17.02 0.61
N SER A 158 -4.76 17.30 1.12
CA SER A 158 -5.80 16.30 1.36
C SER A 158 -6.01 15.38 0.15
N TYR A 159 -5.93 15.91 -1.07
CA TYR A 159 -6.11 15.11 -2.29
C TYR A 159 -5.02 14.03 -2.43
N PHE A 160 -3.77 14.39 -2.17
CA PHE A 160 -2.64 13.46 -2.30
C PHE A 160 -2.63 12.38 -1.20
N VAL A 161 -3.14 12.68 0.00
CA VAL A 161 -3.37 11.65 1.04
C VAL A 161 -4.35 10.59 0.55
N HIS A 162 -5.36 10.96 -0.25
CA HIS A 162 -6.26 9.98 -0.85
C HIS A 162 -5.54 9.21 -1.96
N ALA A 163 -4.72 9.90 -2.76
CA ALA A 163 -3.89 9.25 -3.77
C ALA A 163 -3.01 8.16 -3.16
N GLN A 164 -2.44 8.35 -1.96
CA GLN A 164 -1.65 7.31 -1.29
C GLN A 164 -2.41 6.01 -1.07
N PHE A 165 -3.65 6.10 -0.60
CA PHE A 165 -4.47 4.91 -0.36
C PHE A 165 -4.80 4.18 -1.68
N PHE A 166 -5.13 4.92 -2.74
CA PHE A 166 -5.39 4.34 -4.07
C PHE A 166 -4.14 3.71 -4.71
N THR A 167 -2.98 4.35 -4.56
CA THR A 167 -1.71 3.78 -5.00
C THR A 167 -1.27 2.60 -4.14
N GLY A 168 -1.67 2.56 -2.87
CA GLY A 168 -1.48 1.40 -2.00
C GLY A 168 -2.24 0.17 -2.47
N ILE A 169 -3.48 0.35 -2.92
CA ILE A 169 -4.29 -0.70 -3.56
C ILE A 169 -3.61 -1.19 -4.85
N LEU A 170 -3.11 -0.27 -5.68
CA LEU A 170 -2.36 -0.63 -6.89
C LEU A 170 -1.12 -1.47 -6.57
N ILE A 171 -0.33 -1.07 -5.56
CA ILE A 171 0.85 -1.83 -5.12
C ILE A 171 0.42 -3.26 -4.75
N GLY A 172 -0.62 -3.43 -3.94
CA GLY A 172 -1.07 -4.76 -3.51
C GLY A 172 -1.56 -5.65 -4.65
N ILE A 173 -2.32 -5.10 -5.61
CA ILE A 173 -2.79 -5.86 -6.78
C ILE A 173 -1.63 -6.22 -7.70
N PHE A 174 -0.74 -5.26 -7.99
CA PHE A 174 0.39 -5.48 -8.88
C PHE A 174 1.40 -6.44 -8.25
N SER A 175 1.66 -6.35 -6.94
CA SER A 175 2.56 -7.29 -6.27
C SER A 175 1.98 -8.70 -6.28
N LEU A 176 0.68 -8.85 -5.99
CA LEU A 176 0.01 -10.15 -6.03
C LEU A 176 0.15 -10.81 -7.42
N LEU A 177 -0.24 -10.10 -8.48
CA LEU A 177 -0.20 -10.66 -9.82
C LEU A 177 1.21 -10.75 -10.39
N GLY A 178 2.09 -9.83 -10.04
CA GLY A 178 3.50 -9.83 -10.46
C GLY A 178 4.27 -10.99 -9.87
N HIS A 179 4.05 -11.33 -8.59
CA HIS A 179 4.66 -12.53 -7.98
C HIS A 179 4.16 -13.81 -8.63
N LEU A 180 2.86 -13.91 -8.99
CA LEU A 180 2.33 -15.07 -9.71
C LEU A 180 2.91 -15.26 -11.13
N LEU A 181 3.61 -14.27 -11.68
CA LEU A 181 4.31 -14.40 -12.97
C LEU A 181 5.75 -14.92 -12.82
N ILE A 182 6.28 -14.96 -11.60
CA ILE A 182 7.56 -15.57 -11.29
C ILE A 182 7.25 -17.04 -11.01
N GLU A 183 7.86 -17.95 -11.77
CA GLU A 183 7.70 -19.39 -11.57
C GLU A 183 8.65 -19.86 -10.46
N ASP A 184 8.08 -20.45 -9.40
CA ASP A 184 8.80 -21.34 -8.46
C ASP A 184 9.41 -22.55 -9.22
#